data_AF-A0AA51RET7-F1
#
_entry.id   AF-A0AA51RET7-F1
#
_cell.length_a   1.000
_cell.length_b   1.000
_cell.length_c   1.000
_cell.angle_alpha   90.00
_cell.angle_beta   90.00
_cell.angle_gamma   90.00
#
_symmetry.space_group_name_H-M   'P 1'
#
loop_
_entity.id
_entity.type
_entity.pdbx_description
1 polymer ?
#
loop_
_entity_poly.entity_id
_entity_poly.type
_entity_poly.pdbx_seq_one_letter_code
_entity_poly.pdbx_strand_id
1 'polypeptide(L)' 'MLIKVMKKQIIKIQKIPHNIKKKIIWYLYKPVFLAGYKEISTKYKTPIIELPDKKRIWVLKYEIKYKKKDKYL' A
#
# COMPACT_ATOMS: atom_id res chain seq x y z
N MET A 1 7.08 -5.61 24.62
CA MET A 1 6.32 -5.56 23.35
C MET A 1 7.06 -4.68 22.35
N LEU A 2 7.86 -5.26 21.46
CA LEU A 2 8.63 -4.49 20.47
C LEU A 2 7.71 -4.10 19.31
N ILE A 3 7.20 -2.86 19.32
CA ILE A 3 6.50 -2.29 18.17
C ILE A 3 7.56 -1.98 17.12
N LYS A 4 7.76 -2.88 16.16
CA LYS A 4 8.63 -2.65 15.00
C LYS A 4 8.02 -1.54 14.15
N VAL A 5 8.48 -0.30 14.36
CA VAL A 5 8.07 0.85 13.56
C VAL A 5 8.56 0.64 12.13
N MET A 6 7.65 0.26 11.23
CA MET A 6 7.97 0.15 9.80
C MET A 6 8.27 1.55 9.25
N LYS A 7 9.42 1.70 8.58
CA LYS A 7 9.73 2.92 7.82
C LYS A 7 8.60 3.16 6.81
N LYS A 8 7.99 4.35 6.86
CA LYS A 8 6.94 4.76 5.93
C LYS A 8 7.48 4.67 4.50
N GLN A 9 7.02 3.67 3.76
CA GLN A 9 7.41 3.46 2.37
C GLN A 9 6.32 3.97 1.45
N ILE A 10 6.66 4.91 0.57
CA ILE A 10 5.76 5.39 -0.46
C ILE A 10 5.60 4.30 -1.52
N ILE A 11 4.37 4.03 -1.87
CA ILE A 11 3.96 3.03 -2.85
C ILE A 11 3.15 3.72 -3.95
N LYS A 12 3.18 3.15 -5.15
CA LYS A 12 2.31 3.56 -6.26
C LYS A 12 1.34 2.42 -6.56
N ILE A 13 0.06 2.72 -6.64
CA ILE A 13 -0.94 1.76 -7.11
C ILE A 13 -0.84 1.73 -8.64
N GLN A 14 -0.61 0.55 -9.23
CA GLN A 14 -0.47 0.37 -10.68
C GLN A 14 -1.72 -0.17 -11.34
N LYS A 15 -2.35 -1.17 -10.70
CA LYS A 15 -3.54 -1.84 -11.20
C LYS A 15 -4.54 -1.90 -10.07
N ILE A 16 -5.79 -1.58 -10.36
CA ILE A 16 -6.87 -1.76 -9.40
C ILE A 16 -8.18 -2.03 -10.14
N PRO A 17 -9.04 -2.93 -9.62
CA PRO A 17 -10.36 -3.18 -10.17
C PRO A 17 -11.16 -1.89 -10.34
N HIS A 18 -11.87 -1.75 -11.47
CA HIS A 18 -12.60 -0.53 -11.83
C HIS A 18 -13.56 -0.04 -10.72
N ASN A 19 -14.25 -0.97 -10.05
CA ASN A 19 -15.20 -0.68 -8.98
C ASN A 19 -14.53 -0.04 -7.76
N ILE A 20 -13.31 -0.45 -7.44
CA ILE A 20 -12.52 0.13 -6.37
C ILE A 20 -11.88 1.44 -6.83
N LYS A 21 -11.43 1.49 -8.10
CA LYS A 21 -10.86 2.70 -8.71
C LYS A 21 -11.79 3.89 -8.51
N LYS A 22 -13.09 3.76 -8.81
CA LYS A 22 -14.08 4.83 -8.63
C LYS A 22 -14.12 5.37 -7.20
N LYS A 23 -13.98 4.51 -6.19
CA LYS A 23 -14.01 4.89 -4.77
C LYS A 23 -12.71 5.57 -4.30
N ILE A 24 -11.58 5.22 -4.91
CA ILE A 24 -10.27 5.70 -4.43
C ILE A 24 -9.50 6.58 -5.42
N ILE A 25 -10.11 6.96 -6.55
CA ILE A 25 -9.43 7.68 -7.64
C ILE A 25 -8.77 8.97 -7.17
N TRP A 26 -9.44 9.70 -6.27
CA TRP A 26 -8.91 10.91 -5.65
C TRP A 26 -7.63 10.68 -4.81
N TYR A 27 -7.46 9.47 -4.29
CA TYR A 27 -6.27 9.09 -3.51
C TYR A 27 -5.17 8.48 -4.37
N LEU A 28 -5.46 7.98 -5.59
CA LEU A 28 -4.46 7.38 -6.49
C LEU A 28 -3.37 8.37 -6.91
N TYR A 29 -3.73 9.65 -7.01
CA TYR A 29 -2.80 10.72 -7.37
C TYR A 29 -2.02 11.26 -6.17
N LYS A 30 -2.37 10.84 -4.95
CA LYS A 30 -1.71 11.26 -3.71
C LYS A 30 -0.69 10.21 -3.25
N PRO A 31 0.30 10.59 -2.44
CA PRO A 31 1.21 9.63 -1.84
C PRO A 31 0.42 8.67 -0.94
N VAL A 32 0.49 7.38 -1.23
CA VAL A 32 0.00 6.30 -0.38
C VAL A 32 1.17 5.61 0.29
N PHE A 33 0.97 5.20 1.54
CA PHE A 33 2.02 4.64 2.38
C PHE A 33 1.73 3.18 2.69
N LEU A 34 2.76 2.35 2.69
CA LEU A 34 2.67 1.01 3.25
C LEU A 34 2.52 1.10 4.77
N ALA A 35 1.38 0.62 5.29
CA ALA A 35 1.07 0.61 6.72
C ALA A 35 1.37 -0.74 7.38
N GLY A 36 1.47 -1.81 6.60
CA GLY A 36 1.76 -3.14 7.12
C GLY A 36 1.38 -4.23 6.14
N TYR A 37 1.19 -5.43 6.67
CA TYR A 37 0.74 -6.60 5.93
C TYR A 37 -0.35 -7.30 6.73
N LYS A 38 -1.40 -7.77 6.06
CA LYS A 38 -2.40 -8.67 6.64
C LYS A 38 -2.16 -10.08 6.17
N GLU A 39 -2.17 -11.02 7.09
CA GLU A 39 -2.18 -12.45 6.79
C GLU A 39 -3.58 -12.86 6.33
N ILE A 40 -3.66 -13.46 5.14
CA ILE A 40 -4.91 -14.00 4.57
C ILE A 40 -4.95 -15.52 4.76
N SER A 41 -3.78 -16.16 4.67
CA SER A 41 -3.60 -17.57 5.00
C SER A 41 -2.19 -17.80 5.51
N THR A 42 -1.93 -19.00 6.03
CA THR A 42 -0.61 -19.42 6.54
C THR A 42 0.54 -19.19 5.56
N LYS A 43 0.27 -19.14 4.25
CA LYS A 43 1.28 -18.91 3.20
C LYS A 43 1.19 -17.53 2.54
N TYR A 44 0.11 -16.79 2.74
CA TYR A 44 -0.15 -15.56 1.99
C TYR A 44 -0.39 -14.35 2.89
N LYS A 45 0.37 -13.30 2.60
CA LYS A 45 0.24 -11.97 3.21
C LYS A 45 0.00 -10.94 2.13
N THR A 46 -0.90 -10.01 2.41
CA THR A 46 -1.27 -8.93 1.51
C THR A 46 -0.86 -7.59 2.10
N PRO A 47 -0.31 -6.66 1.31
CA PRO A 47 0.03 -5.33 1.79
C PRO A 47 -1.22 -4.55 2.24
N ILE A 48 -1.06 -3.80 3.32
CA ILE A 48 -2.01 -2.80 3.81
C ILE A 48 -1.46 -1.44 3.46
N ILE A 49 -2.27 -0.63 2.80
CA ILE A 49 -1.90 0.71 2.38
C ILE A 49 -2.77 1.72 3.13
N GLU A 50 -2.13 2.79 3.61
CA GLU A 50 -2.80 3.91 4.25
C GLU A 50 -2.96 5.05 3.26
N LEU A 51 -4.20 5.47 3.10
CA LEU A 51 -4.64 6.58 2.27
C LEU A 51 -4.42 7.92 3.01
N PRO A 52 -4.39 9.05 2.28
CA PRO A 52 -4.25 10.38 2.88
C PRO A 52 -5.28 10.73 3.96
N ASP A 53 -6.48 10.15 3.90
CA ASP A 53 -7.53 10.32 4.91
C ASP A 53 -7.40 9.34 6.09
N LYS A 54 -6.23 8.71 6.24
CA LYS A 54 -5.91 7.67 7.24
C LYS A 54 -6.73 6.38 7.10
N LYS A 55 -7.59 6.26 6.09
CA LYS A 55 -8.24 4.98 5.80
C LYS A 55 -7.21 3.97 5.34
N ARG A 56 -7.45 2.71 5.69
CA ARG A 56 -6.58 1.59 5.34
C ARG A 56 -7.32 0.63 4.44
N ILE A 57 -6.68 0.23 3.36
CA ILE A 57 -7.20 -0.77 2.45
C ILE A 57 -6.14 -1.85 2.23
N TRP A 58 -6.61 -3.09 2.12
CA TRP A 58 -5.76 -4.20 1.72
C TRP A 58 -5.78 -4.30 0.21
N VAL A 59 -4.60 -4.48 -0.36
CA VAL A 59 -4.41 -4.59 -1.80
C VAL A 59 -3.52 -5.77 -2.08
N LEU A 60 -3.66 -6.37 -3.25
CA LEU A 60 -2.85 -7.50 -3.66
C LEU A 60 -1.46 -7.02 -4.08
N LYS A 61 -0.46 -7.89 -3.92
CA LYS A 61 0.94 -7.54 -4.19
C LYS A 61 1.16 -7.05 -5.63
N TYR A 62 0.41 -7.59 -6.58
CA TYR A 62 0.49 -7.21 -8.00
C TYR A 62 -0.25 -5.90 -8.34
N GLU A 63 -1.07 -5.38 -7.43
CA GLU A 63 -1.80 -4.12 -7.61
C GLU A 63 -0.91 -2.90 -7.31
N ILE A 64 0.19 -3.11 -6.56
CA ILE A 64 1.09 -2.05 -6.13
C ILE A 64 2.52 -2.25 -6.64
N LYS A 65 3.21 -1.14 -6.85
CA LYS A 65 4.65 -1.10 -7.07
C LYS A 65 5.30 -0.24 -6.00
N TYR A 66 6.29 -0.82 -5.33
CA TYR A 66 7.12 -0.09 -4.39
C TYR A 66 7.98 0.90 -5.16
N LYS A 67 8.00 2.17 -4.73
CA LYS A 67 9.08 3.07 -5.14
C LYS A 67 10.36 2.53 -4.50
N LYS A 68 11.30 2.07 -5.32
CA LYS A 68 12.69 1.93 -4.85
C LYS A 68 13.16 3.33 -4.47
N LYS A 69 13.85 3.46 -3.33
CA LYS A 69 14.72 4.63 -3.16
C LYS A 69 15.79 4.48 -4.23
N ASP A 70 15.88 5.43 -5.14
CA ASP A 70 17.03 5.53 -6.02
C ASP A 70 18.27 5.61 -5.13
N LYS A 71 19.20 4.68 -5.33
CA LYS A 71 20.40 4.49 -4.51
C LYS A 71 21.55 5.40 -4.98
N TYR A 72 21.23 6.45 -5.74
CA TYR A 72 22.19 7.31 -6.42
C TYR A 72 21.83 8.78 -6.17
N LEU A 73 22.30 9.28 -5.03
CA LEU A 73 22.67 10.67 -4.76
C LEU A 73 23.84 10.60 -3.78
#